data_AF-A0A948JJB0-F1
#
_entry.id   AF-A0A948JJB0-F1
#
_cell.length_a   1.000
_cell.length_b   1.000
_cell.length_c   1.000
_cell.angle_alpha   90.00
_cell.angle_beta   90.00
_cell.angle_gamma   90.00
#
_symmetry.space_group_name_H-M   'P 1'
#
loop_
_entity.id
_entity.type
_entity.pdbx_description
1 polymer ?
#
loop_
_entity_poly.entity_id
_entity_poly.type
_entity_poly.pdbx_seq_one_letter_code
_entity_poly.pdbx_strand_id
1 'polypeptide(L)'
;MRLFYLLLILLLTACTEDKPKVNAQWGTPEYNASQFFHALYNEKDLEKAKQMSTAEFADLMESYGSVRQVGRVLVNVSYDSVEIRINRSGGNLREQYEDVAEIAILLTGTNDGKQIDELRNVEMVKQNGRWLVQMVKVDKFSSSAR
;
A
#
# COMPACT_ATOMS: atom_id res chain seq x y z
N MET A 1 -39.87 -25.27 12.14
CA MET A 1 -39.55 -24.72 10.79
C MET A 1 -39.46 -23.18 10.70
N ARG A 2 -39.75 -22.41 11.77
CA ARG A 2 -39.59 -20.93 11.74
C ARG A 2 -38.26 -20.41 12.32
N LEU A 3 -37.55 -21.21 13.13
CA LEU A 3 -36.32 -20.77 13.81
C LEU A 3 -35.04 -20.91 12.95
N PHE A 4 -35.07 -21.78 11.93
CA PHE A 4 -33.90 -22.02 11.08
C PHE A 4 -33.65 -20.89 10.07
N TYR A 5 -34.69 -20.14 9.73
CA TYR A 5 -34.60 -18.98 8.83
C TYR A 5 -33.93 -17.76 9.48
N LEU A 6 -33.90 -17.69 10.81
CA LEU A 6 -33.29 -16.56 11.53
C LEU A 6 -31.75 -16.65 11.55
N LEU A 7 -31.19 -17.86 11.47
CA LEU A 7 -29.74 -18.10 11.48
C LEU A 7 -29.08 -17.77 10.13
N LEU A 8 -29.81 -17.86 9.03
CA LEU A 8 -29.30 -17.60 7.68
C LEU A 8 -29.10 -16.10 7.40
N ILE A 9 -29.80 -15.22 8.13
CA ILE A 9 -29.73 -13.77 7.95
C ILE A 9 -28.49 -13.17 8.66
N LEU A 10 -27.94 -13.85 9.68
CA LEU A 10 -26.69 -13.42 10.34
C LEU A 10 -25.43 -13.66 9.51
N LEU A 11 -25.51 -14.43 8.41
CA LEU A 11 -24.38 -14.65 7.49
C LEU A 11 -24.28 -13.57 6.40
N LEU A 12 -25.21 -12.60 6.37
CA LEU A 12 -25.22 -11.49 5.41
C LEU A 12 -24.65 -10.18 5.99
N THR A 13 -23.94 -10.22 7.13
CA THR A 13 -23.01 -9.14 7.44
C THR A 13 -21.84 -9.21 6.46
N ALA A 14 -22.08 -8.74 5.24
CA ALA A 14 -21.03 -8.40 4.30
C ALA A 14 -20.10 -7.44 5.04
N CYS A 15 -18.85 -7.83 5.21
CA CYS A 15 -17.78 -6.90 5.56
C CYS A 15 -17.86 -5.77 4.55
N THR A 16 -18.27 -4.60 5.02
CA THR A 16 -18.05 -3.35 4.30
C THR A 16 -16.54 -3.17 4.27
N GLU A 17 -15.88 -3.73 3.26
CA GLU A 17 -14.51 -3.34 2.96
C GLU A 17 -14.59 -1.87 2.58
N ASP A 18 -14.22 -1.01 3.51
CA ASP A 18 -13.98 0.41 3.27
C ASP A 18 -12.85 0.50 2.26
N LYS A 19 -13.20 0.40 0.97
CA LYS A 19 -12.27 0.58 -0.13
C LYS A 19 -11.61 1.94 0.10
N PRO A 20 -10.29 2.00 0.26
CA PRO A 20 -9.63 3.25 0.57
C PRO A 20 -9.94 4.27 -0.52
N LYS A 21 -10.09 5.54 -0.12
CA LYS A 21 -10.28 6.67 -1.03
C LYS A 21 -8.99 6.93 -1.82
N VAL A 22 -8.62 6.01 -2.68
CA VAL A 22 -7.46 6.12 -3.57
C VAL A 22 -7.94 6.71 -4.87
N ASN A 23 -7.32 7.81 -5.31
CA ASN A 23 -7.61 8.44 -6.59
C ASN A 23 -6.85 7.72 -7.73
N ALA A 24 -7.05 6.40 -7.86
CA ALA A 24 -6.41 5.54 -8.85
C ALA A 24 -7.41 4.54 -9.44
N GLN A 25 -7.26 4.24 -10.74
CA GLN A 25 -8.12 3.30 -11.44
C GLN A 25 -7.79 1.86 -11.04
N TRP A 26 -8.80 1.02 -10.86
CA TRP A 26 -8.60 -0.38 -10.51
C TRP A 26 -7.73 -1.10 -11.56
N GLY A 27 -6.78 -1.93 -11.08
CA GLY A 27 -5.89 -2.73 -11.92
C GLY A 27 -4.64 -1.99 -12.43
N THR A 28 -4.48 -0.70 -12.11
CA THR A 28 -3.25 0.05 -12.46
C THR A 28 -2.16 -0.14 -11.39
N PRO A 29 -0.87 0.07 -11.72
CA PRO A 29 0.20 0.01 -10.73
C PRO A 29 -0.02 0.99 -9.57
N GLU A 30 -0.59 2.16 -9.81
CA GLU A 30 -0.91 3.16 -8.78
C GLU A 30 -1.92 2.63 -7.76
N TYR A 31 -2.97 1.94 -8.24
CA TYR A 31 -3.98 1.34 -7.38
C TYR A 31 -3.35 0.25 -6.51
N ASN A 32 -2.59 -0.67 -7.11
CA ASN A 32 -1.95 -1.76 -6.35
C ASN A 32 -0.90 -1.25 -5.35
N ALA A 33 -0.09 -0.24 -5.72
CA ALA A 33 0.85 0.41 -4.81
C ALA A 33 0.12 1.07 -3.62
N SER A 34 -1.04 1.67 -3.86
CA SER A 34 -1.84 2.27 -2.79
C SER A 34 -2.45 1.22 -1.87
N GLN A 35 -2.95 0.10 -2.43
CA GLN A 35 -3.45 -1.03 -1.66
C GLN A 35 -2.37 -1.65 -0.77
N PHE A 36 -1.12 -1.73 -1.26
CA PHE A 36 0.01 -2.19 -0.45
C PHE A 36 0.21 -1.32 0.79
N PHE A 37 0.26 0.01 0.65
CA PHE A 37 0.42 0.90 1.80
C PHE A 37 -0.80 0.92 2.72
N HIS A 38 -1.99 0.75 2.16
CA HIS A 38 -3.21 0.63 2.96
C HIS A 38 -3.16 -0.63 3.84
N ALA A 39 -2.82 -1.78 3.25
CA ALA A 39 -2.65 -3.04 3.98
C ALA A 39 -1.57 -2.90 5.07
N LEU A 40 -0.42 -2.33 4.70
CA LEU A 40 0.70 -2.16 5.62
C LEU A 40 0.36 -1.22 6.78
N TYR A 41 -0.10 0.00 6.51
CA TYR A 41 -0.20 1.03 7.55
C TYR A 41 -1.58 1.23 8.15
N ASN A 42 -2.67 0.91 7.45
CA ASN A 42 -4.03 1.15 7.95
C ASN A 42 -4.67 -0.13 8.47
N GLU A 43 -4.59 -1.21 7.70
CA GLU A 43 -5.09 -2.52 8.14
C GLU A 43 -4.13 -3.23 9.09
N LYS A 44 -2.86 -2.80 9.10
CA LYS A 44 -1.76 -3.43 9.87
C LYS A 44 -1.60 -4.91 9.56
N ASP A 45 -1.87 -5.29 8.30
CA ASP A 45 -1.84 -6.67 7.82
C ASP A 45 -0.56 -6.90 7.00
N LEU A 46 0.45 -7.47 7.66
CA LEU A 46 1.73 -7.78 7.03
C LEU A 46 1.57 -8.85 5.92
N GLU A 47 0.71 -9.85 6.14
CA GLU A 47 0.50 -10.92 5.16
C GLU A 47 -0.12 -10.39 3.88
N LYS A 48 -1.14 -9.54 4.00
CA LYS A 48 -1.78 -8.92 2.86
C LYS A 48 -0.83 -8.01 2.09
N ALA A 49 0.02 -7.25 2.78
CA ALA A 49 1.04 -6.43 2.15
C ALA A 49 2.10 -7.29 1.42
N LYS A 50 2.53 -8.42 2.01
CA LYS A 50 3.43 -9.39 1.34
C LYS A 50 2.81 -10.00 0.08
N GLN A 51 1.52 -10.33 0.09
CA GLN A 51 0.82 -10.87 -1.09
C GLN A 51 0.75 -9.89 -2.27
N MET A 52 0.91 -8.60 -2.01
CA MET A 52 0.97 -7.52 -3.00
C MET A 52 2.40 -7.18 -3.43
N SER A 53 3.38 -7.93 -2.95
CA SER A 53 4.81 -7.72 -3.20
C SER A 53 5.40 -8.84 -4.06
N THR A 54 6.58 -8.62 -4.66
CA THR A 54 7.35 -9.73 -5.26
C THR A 54 7.78 -10.70 -4.16
N ALA A 55 8.12 -11.94 -4.52
CA ALA A 55 8.57 -12.94 -3.56
C ALA A 55 9.78 -12.44 -2.75
N GLU A 56 10.74 -11.82 -3.43
CA GLU A 56 11.97 -11.30 -2.79
C GLU A 56 11.65 -10.18 -1.79
N PHE A 57 10.74 -9.27 -2.13
CA PHE A 57 10.36 -8.18 -1.24
C PHE A 57 9.48 -8.69 -0.08
N ALA A 58 8.63 -9.68 -0.33
CA ALA A 58 7.85 -10.35 0.70
C ALA A 58 8.74 -11.08 1.73
N ASP A 59 9.78 -11.79 1.28
CA ASP A 59 10.77 -12.44 2.16
C ASP A 59 11.55 -11.41 2.99
N LEU A 60 11.91 -10.28 2.37
CA LEU A 60 12.54 -9.18 3.08
C LEU A 60 11.61 -8.61 4.16
N MET A 61 10.33 -8.38 3.84
CA MET A 61 9.31 -7.95 4.80
C MET A 61 9.17 -8.95 5.96
N GLU A 62 9.14 -10.26 5.65
CA GLU A 62 9.05 -11.34 6.64
C GLU A 62 10.24 -11.30 7.61
N SER A 63 11.45 -11.03 7.12
CA SER A 63 12.66 -10.96 7.95
C SER A 63 12.60 -9.88 9.05
N TYR A 64 11.79 -8.84 8.87
CA TYR A 64 11.56 -7.79 9.87
C TYR A 64 10.38 -8.09 10.81
N GLY A 65 9.56 -9.08 10.49
CA GLY A 65 8.57 -9.71 11.37
C GLY A 65 7.37 -8.87 11.80
N SER A 66 7.36 -7.56 11.56
CA SER A 66 6.22 -6.70 11.92
C SER A 66 6.07 -5.50 11.00
N VAL A 67 4.83 -5.05 10.83
CA VAL A 67 4.48 -3.81 10.11
C VAL A 67 5.34 -2.62 10.55
N ARG A 68 5.55 -2.47 11.86
CA ARG A 68 6.32 -1.35 12.41
C ARG A 68 7.78 -1.40 11.96
N GLN A 69 8.40 -2.57 12.02
CA GLN A 69 9.80 -2.74 11.58
C GLN A 69 9.92 -2.63 10.05
N VAL A 70 8.99 -3.20 9.30
CA VAL A 70 8.92 -3.04 7.84
C VAL A 70 8.81 -1.57 7.46
N GLY A 71 7.88 -0.83 8.06
CA GLY A 71 7.73 0.60 7.80
C GLY A 71 9.02 1.37 8.13
N ARG A 72 9.59 1.12 9.31
CA ARG A 72 10.82 1.79 9.76
C ARG A 72 12.03 1.51 8.86
N VAL A 73 12.21 0.26 8.42
CA VAL A 73 13.44 -0.16 7.74
C VAL A 73 13.31 -0.14 6.23
N LEU A 74 12.21 -0.65 5.67
CA LEU A 74 12.03 -0.79 4.22
C LEU A 74 11.36 0.41 3.58
N VAL A 75 10.45 1.07 4.31
CA VAL A 75 9.78 2.28 3.83
C VAL A 75 10.44 3.55 4.40
N ASN A 76 11.36 3.40 5.37
CA ASN A 76 12.02 4.50 6.07
C ASN A 76 11.02 5.48 6.74
N VAL A 77 9.86 5.00 7.19
CA VAL A 77 8.89 5.79 7.97
C VAL A 77 7.90 4.87 8.68
N SER A 78 7.54 5.21 9.91
CA SER A 78 6.48 4.54 10.68
C SER A 78 5.29 5.47 10.83
N TYR A 79 4.08 4.91 10.82
CA TYR A 79 2.83 5.63 11.00
C TYR A 79 1.86 4.85 11.89
N ASP A 80 1.04 5.58 12.63
CA ASP A 80 -0.15 5.09 13.31
C ASP A 80 -1.24 4.76 12.28
N SER A 81 -1.46 5.67 11.32
CA SER A 81 -2.29 5.52 10.12
C SER A 81 -1.83 6.50 9.04
N VAL A 82 -2.22 6.25 7.79
CA VAL A 82 -1.83 7.07 6.63
C VAL A 82 -3.00 7.34 5.69
N GLU A 83 -3.05 8.57 5.20
CA GLU A 83 -3.68 8.92 3.95
C GLU A 83 -2.67 8.73 2.80
N ILE A 84 -3.11 8.06 1.73
CA ILE A 84 -2.27 7.70 0.59
C ILE A 84 -2.73 8.47 -0.64
N ARG A 85 -1.85 9.27 -1.23
CA ARG A 85 -2.15 10.06 -2.44
C ARG A 85 -1.12 9.82 -3.52
N ILE A 86 -1.58 9.59 -4.76
CA ILE A 86 -0.69 9.48 -5.92
C ILE A 86 -0.16 10.87 -6.27
N ASN A 87 1.16 11.03 -6.30
CA ASN A 87 1.78 12.26 -6.75
C ASN A 87 1.94 12.25 -8.28
N ARG A 88 1.13 13.07 -8.94
CA ARG A 88 1.06 13.20 -10.41
C ARG A 88 1.89 14.36 -10.96
N SER A 89 2.64 15.08 -10.10
CA SER A 89 3.29 16.36 -10.46
C SER A 89 4.63 16.23 -11.23
N GLY A 90 5.13 15.01 -11.47
CA GLY A 90 6.29 14.74 -12.31
C GLY A 90 5.90 14.07 -13.63
N GLY A 91 6.39 14.56 -14.76
CA GLY A 91 5.96 14.24 -16.14
C GLY A 91 6.10 12.80 -16.66
N ASN A 92 6.05 11.77 -15.81
CA ASN A 92 6.11 10.35 -16.20
C ASN A 92 4.73 9.66 -16.26
N LEU A 93 3.63 10.43 -16.23
CA LEU A 93 2.28 9.95 -16.55
C LEU A 93 2.08 9.71 -18.06
N ARG A 94 3.04 9.05 -18.71
CA ARG A 94 2.82 8.52 -20.05
C ARG A 94 2.66 7.02 -19.90
N GLU A 95 1.39 6.64 -19.83
CA GLU A 95 0.74 5.36 -20.10
C GLU A 95 1.51 4.39 -21.02
N GLN A 96 2.68 3.91 -20.59
CA GLN A 96 3.45 2.83 -21.22
C GLN A 96 4.09 1.97 -20.13
N TYR A 97 3.24 1.43 -19.25
CA TYR A 97 3.65 0.36 -18.36
C TYR A 97 3.57 -0.94 -19.15
N GLU A 98 4.68 -1.37 -19.76
CA GLU A 98 4.76 -2.73 -20.32
C GLU A 98 4.70 -3.71 -19.14
N ASP A 99 5.80 -3.86 -18.42
CA ASP A 99 5.88 -4.72 -17.24
C ASP A 99 6.53 -4.05 -16.02
N VAL A 100 6.89 -2.77 -16.10
CA VAL A 100 7.48 -1.99 -14.99
C VAL A 100 6.83 -0.62 -14.84
N ALA A 101 6.76 -0.12 -13.61
CA ALA A 101 6.29 1.23 -13.30
C ALA A 101 7.01 1.79 -12.06
N GLU A 102 7.25 3.10 -12.03
CA GLU A 102 7.71 3.81 -10.84
C GLU A 102 6.63 4.82 -10.43
N ILE A 103 6.06 4.66 -9.25
CA ILE A 103 4.95 5.46 -8.76
C ILE A 103 5.41 6.35 -7.60
N ALA A 104 5.30 7.66 -7.76
CA ALA A 104 5.50 8.60 -6.65
C ALA A 104 4.22 8.66 -5.79
N ILE A 105 4.33 8.34 -4.51
CA ILE A 105 3.22 8.33 -3.54
C ILE A 105 3.55 9.26 -2.39
N LEU A 106 2.60 10.15 -2.06
CA LEU A 106 2.61 10.95 -0.85
C LEU A 106 1.87 10.21 0.25
N LEU A 107 2.58 9.94 1.35
CA LEU A 107 2.05 9.36 2.58
C LEU A 107 1.94 10.48 3.62
N THR A 108 0.70 10.74 4.06
CA THR A 108 0.39 11.76 5.06
C THR A 108 -0.24 11.08 6.27
N GLY A 109 0.36 11.21 7.45
CA GLY A 109 -0.16 10.53 8.63
C GLY A 109 0.45 11.05 9.92
N THR A 110 0.23 10.31 11.00
CA THR A 110 0.83 10.61 12.31
C THR A 110 1.73 9.48 12.79
N ASN A 111 2.73 9.81 13.60
CA ASN A 111 3.53 8.85 14.37
C ASN A 111 3.81 9.46 15.74
N ASP A 112 3.40 8.78 16.81
CA ASP A 112 3.50 9.28 18.19
C ASP A 112 2.90 10.70 18.35
N GLY A 113 1.78 10.95 17.67
CA GLY A 113 1.05 12.23 17.71
C GLY A 113 1.66 13.37 16.87
N LYS A 114 2.75 13.11 16.13
CA LYS A 114 3.37 14.10 15.22
C LYS A 114 2.94 13.84 13.78
N GLN A 115 2.52 14.89 13.09
CA GLN A 115 2.25 14.85 11.65
C GLN A 115 3.54 14.56 10.87
N ILE A 116 3.47 13.64 9.91
CA ILE A 116 4.57 13.27 9.01
C ILE A 116 4.03 13.18 7.59
N ASP A 117 4.68 13.90 6.66
CA ASP A 117 4.37 13.90 5.24
C ASP A 117 5.60 13.48 4.43
N GLU A 118 5.52 12.33 3.76
CA GLU A 118 6.66 11.70 3.10
C GLU A 118 6.34 11.29 1.67
N LEU A 119 7.24 11.61 0.73
CA LEU A 119 7.18 11.12 -0.64
C LEU A 119 8.00 9.84 -0.79
N ARG A 120 7.41 8.83 -1.40
CA ARG A 120 8.08 7.55 -1.72
C ARG A 120 7.91 7.21 -3.18
N ASN A 121 8.98 6.71 -3.79
CA ASN A 121 8.93 6.13 -5.12
C ASN A 121 8.81 4.62 -4.97
N VAL A 122 7.74 4.07 -5.53
CA VAL A 122 7.42 2.64 -5.47
C VAL A 122 7.74 2.03 -6.82
N GLU A 123 8.68 1.10 -6.84
CA GLU A 123 8.98 0.31 -8.01
C GLU A 123 8.00 -0.86 -8.06
N MET A 124 7.26 -0.94 -9.16
CA MET A 124 6.26 -1.95 -9.43
C MET A 124 6.71 -2.78 -10.63
N VAL A 125 6.47 -4.09 -10.56
CA VAL A 125 6.66 -5.01 -11.68
C VAL A 125 5.38 -5.80 -11.93
N LYS A 126 5.07 -6.05 -13.20
CA LYS A 126 3.96 -6.90 -13.59
C LYS A 126 4.43 -8.33 -13.72
N GLN A 127 3.90 -9.22 -12.89
CA GLN A 127 4.19 -10.65 -12.94
C GLN A 127 2.88 -11.42 -13.03
N ASN A 128 2.76 -12.29 -14.03
CA ASN A 128 1.56 -13.09 -14.27
C ASN A 128 0.28 -12.22 -14.33
N GLY A 129 0.37 -11.07 -14.98
CA GLY A 129 -0.77 -10.14 -15.14
C GLY A 129 -1.09 -9.28 -13.90
N ARG A 130 -0.33 -9.39 -12.80
CA ARG A 130 -0.56 -8.63 -11.57
C ARG A 130 0.58 -7.65 -11.32
N TRP A 131 0.26 -6.41 -10.95
CA TRP A 131 1.24 -5.45 -10.46
C TRP A 131 1.62 -5.77 -9.02
N LEU A 132 2.92 -5.94 -8.76
CA LEU A 132 3.49 -6.25 -7.46
C LEU A 132 4.54 -5.20 -7.08
N VAL A 133 4.61 -4.87 -5.79
CA VAL A 133 5.64 -4.00 -5.23
C VAL A 133 6.96 -4.75 -5.21
N GLN A 134 7.95 -4.22 -5.94
CA GLN A 134 9.31 -4.73 -5.95
C GLN A 134 10.19 -4.03 -4.91
N MET A 135 10.02 -2.72 -4.74
CA MET A 135 10.80 -1.93 -3.80
C MET A 135 10.13 -0.60 -3.47
N VAL A 136 10.43 -0.05 -2.28
CA VAL A 136 10.06 1.31 -1.90
C VAL A 136 11.33 2.12 -1.65
N LYS A 137 11.42 3.30 -2.25
CA LYS A 137 12.58 4.20 -2.16
C LYS A 137 12.17 5.56 -1.61
N VAL A 138 13.07 6.17 -0.85
CA VAL A 138 12.97 7.60 -0.51
C VAL A 138 13.09 8.40 -1.79
N ASP A 139 12.15 9.32 -2.05
CA ASP A 139 12.27 10.21 -3.19
C ASP A 139 13.51 11.09 -3.04
N LYS A 140 14.41 11.07 -4.03
CA LYS A 140 15.72 11.76 -3.96
C LYS A 140 15.59 13.29 -3.95
N PHE A 141 14.42 13.83 -4.32
CA PHE A 141 14.15 15.26 -4.40
C PHE A 141 13.25 15.75 -3.26
N SER A 142 12.75 14.85 -2.41
CA SER A 142 12.07 15.18 -1.16
C SER A 142 13.04 15.86 -0.19
N SER A 143 12.76 17.12 0.15
CA SER A 143 13.55 17.90 1.11
C SER A 143 13.41 17.44 2.57
N SER A 144 12.60 16.40 2.85
CA SER A 144 12.42 15.80 4.18
C SER A 144 13.63 14.95 4.62
N ALA A 145 14.53 14.60 3.70
CA ALA A 145 15.65 13.70 3.94
C ALA A 145 16.95 14.39 4.40
N ARG A 146 16.89 15.61 4.98
CA ARG A 146 18.05 16.31 5.56
C ARG A 146 17.89 16.58 7.05
#